data_AF-A0A954LZF3-F1
#
_entry.id   AF-A0A954LZF3-F1
#
_cell.length_a   1.000
_cell.length_b   1.000
_cell.length_c   1.000
_cell.angle_alpha   90.00
_cell.angle_beta   90.00
_cell.angle_gamma   90.00
#
_symmetry.space_group_name_H-M   'P 1'
#
loop_
_entity.id
_entity.type
_entity.pdbx_description
1 polymer ?
#
loop_
_entity_poly.entity_id
_entity_poly.type
_entity_poly.pdbx_seq_one_letter_code
_entity_poly.pdbx_strand_id
1 'polypeptide(L)'
;MLIHHLSPHLRLVPTTLALLGLGSFLVLSGCGDGGGYAPVTDKAVEEAEAHPHEEHEHHHEAPHGGHLIELGDHLFNAEVVLDKDAGQLIVYVLDAHAENAQGVAQEQIEFAVEGGDAIALAADPQESDAEGHASRFTASGDQIAAIEDIEHLHGSVTVEINGESYTGELTHDHDHGHDH
;
A
#
# COMPACT_ATOMS: atom_id res chain seq x y z
N MET A 1 9.79 51.52 33.59
CA MET A 1 9.24 50.33 34.25
C MET A 1 8.87 49.40 33.11
N LEU A 2 9.45 48.24 32.85
CA LEU A 2 10.41 47.39 33.52
C LEU A 2 10.94 46.44 32.39
N ILE A 3 12.25 46.30 32.26
CA ILE A 3 13.04 45.13 31.77
C ILE A 3 12.72 44.43 30.42
N HIS A 4 13.73 44.47 29.55
CA HIS A 4 14.12 43.44 28.57
C HIS A 4 14.24 42.03 29.19
N HIS A 5 13.98 40.98 28.40
CA HIS A 5 14.82 39.76 28.18
C HIS A 5 13.91 38.66 27.59
N LEU A 6 14.02 38.36 26.29
CA LEU A 6 14.80 37.25 25.74
C LEU A 6 14.59 35.93 26.50
N SER A 7 13.80 35.03 25.90
CA SER A 7 13.88 33.60 26.18
C SER A 7 14.55 32.90 24.99
N PRO A 8 15.83 32.50 25.10
CA PRO A 8 16.37 31.43 24.28
C PRO A 8 15.96 30.10 24.91
N HIS A 9 15.98 29.01 24.14
CA HIS A 9 16.56 27.70 24.48
C HIS A 9 16.05 26.67 23.47
N LEU A 10 16.55 26.89 22.25
CA LEU A 10 16.93 25.88 21.27
C LEU A 10 17.38 24.59 21.98
N ARG A 11 16.58 23.52 21.89
CA ARG A 11 16.98 22.19 22.34
C ARG A 11 17.83 21.55 21.26
N LEU A 12 19.13 21.75 21.40
CA LEU A 12 20.20 21.11 20.64
C LEU A 12 20.23 19.62 21.02
N VAL A 13 19.82 18.73 20.12
CA VAL A 13 19.94 17.28 20.30
C VAL A 13 21.31 16.85 19.77
N PRO A 14 22.16 16.18 20.57
CA PRO A 14 23.52 15.83 20.13
C PRO A 14 23.51 14.69 19.13
N THR A 15 23.96 14.98 17.92
CA THR A 15 24.33 14.04 16.86
C THR A 15 25.52 13.19 17.33
N THR A 16 25.29 11.93 17.71
CA THR A 16 26.37 10.96 17.95
C THR A 16 26.70 10.22 16.66
N LEU A 17 27.74 10.71 16.00
CA LEU A 17 28.50 10.02 14.97
C LEU A 17 29.36 8.92 15.64
N ALA A 18 29.14 7.65 15.28
CA ALA A 18 30.02 6.54 15.66
C ALA A 18 30.49 5.77 14.41
N LEU A 19 31.80 5.59 14.38
CA LEU A 19 32.67 5.16 13.29
C LEU A 19 32.61 3.65 12.95
N LEU A 20 32.96 3.38 11.68
CA LEU A 20 33.80 2.29 11.15
C LEU A 20 33.35 0.82 11.32
N GLY A 21 33.14 0.17 10.17
CA GLY A 21 33.15 -1.29 10.03
C GLY A 21 33.49 -1.72 8.60
N LEU A 22 34.79 -1.70 8.29
CA LEU A 22 35.43 -2.26 7.09
C LEU A 22 35.24 -3.78 7.02
N GLY A 23 34.86 -4.36 5.87
CA GLY A 23 35.12 -5.80 5.67
C GLY A 23 34.36 -6.56 4.59
N SER A 24 35.09 -6.81 3.50
CA SER A 24 35.12 -8.08 2.76
C SER A 24 34.10 -8.34 1.64
N PHE A 25 34.59 -8.02 0.45
CA PHE A 25 34.37 -8.68 -0.84
C PHE A 25 34.28 -10.21 -0.73
N LEU A 26 33.23 -10.81 -1.32
CA LEU A 26 33.15 -12.23 -1.67
C LEU A 26 32.52 -12.33 -3.06
N VAL A 27 33.40 -12.45 -4.06
CA VAL A 27 33.04 -12.81 -5.44
C VAL A 27 32.87 -14.31 -5.49
N LEU A 28 31.68 -14.77 -5.86
CA LEU A 28 31.46 -16.13 -6.35
C LEU A 28 31.00 -16.03 -7.81
N SER A 29 31.97 -16.20 -8.71
CA SER A 29 31.71 -16.52 -10.11
C SER A 29 31.08 -17.92 -10.19
N GLY A 30 29.79 -17.99 -10.50
CA GLY A 30 29.12 -19.21 -10.92
C GLY A 30 28.98 -19.22 -12.44
N CYS A 31 29.86 -19.96 -13.11
CA CYS A 31 29.73 -20.29 -14.53
C CYS A 31 29.31 -21.75 -14.61
N GLY A 32 28.04 -21.99 -14.98
CA GLY A 32 27.50 -23.32 -15.25
C GLY A 32 27.23 -23.46 -16.74
N ASP A 33 28.12 -24.16 -17.43
CA ASP A 33 27.98 -24.64 -18.80
C ASP A 33 27.16 -25.94 -18.81
N GLY A 34 26.32 -26.12 -19.84
CA GLY A 34 25.83 -27.45 -20.24
C GLY A 34 24.31 -27.62 -20.24
N GLY A 35 23.66 -27.19 -21.32
CA GLY A 35 22.29 -27.55 -21.63
C GLY A 35 22.03 -27.48 -23.13
N GLY A 36 22.33 -28.59 -23.84
CA GLY A 36 22.15 -28.68 -25.29
C GLY A 36 20.69 -28.52 -25.71
N TYR A 37 20.45 -27.59 -26.63
CA TYR A 37 19.18 -27.48 -27.34
C TYR A 37 19.20 -28.46 -28.53
N ALA A 38 18.38 -29.50 -28.45
CA ALA A 38 17.95 -30.22 -29.64
C ALA A 38 16.85 -29.38 -30.32
N PRO A 39 16.91 -29.12 -31.64
CA PRO A 39 15.78 -28.52 -32.34
C PRO A 39 14.64 -29.55 -32.39
N VAL A 40 13.61 -29.33 -31.58
CA VAL A 40 12.33 -30.01 -31.76
C VAL A 40 11.66 -29.43 -33.00
N THR A 41 11.43 -30.35 -33.92
CA THR A 41 10.79 -30.19 -35.22
C THR A 41 9.46 -29.46 -35.13
N ASP A 42 9.22 -28.57 -36.09
CA ASP A 42 7.93 -27.97 -36.38
C ASP A 42 6.80 -29.01 -36.42
N LYS A 43 6.00 -29.02 -35.37
CA LYS A 43 4.64 -29.54 -35.37
C LYS A 43 3.79 -28.44 -34.77
N ALA A 44 3.01 -27.81 -35.65
CA ALA A 44 1.98 -26.83 -35.32
C ALA A 44 1.24 -27.27 -34.05
N VAL A 45 1.43 -26.50 -32.99
CA VAL A 45 0.60 -26.58 -31.80
C VAL A 45 -0.68 -25.87 -32.21
N GLU A 46 -1.76 -26.63 -32.28
CA GLU A 46 -3.10 -26.07 -32.28
C GLU A 46 -3.23 -25.05 -31.16
N GLU A 47 -4.00 -24.01 -31.47
CA GLU A 47 -4.43 -22.95 -30.58
C GLU A 47 -4.67 -23.49 -29.17
N ALA A 48 -3.78 -23.12 -28.25
CA ALA A 48 -4.13 -23.14 -26.84
C ALA A 48 -5.24 -22.09 -26.69
N GLU A 49 -6.48 -22.57 -26.70
CA GLU A 49 -7.62 -21.80 -26.23
C GLU A 49 -7.23 -21.22 -24.87
N ALA A 50 -7.10 -19.90 -24.82
CA ALA A 50 -7.01 -19.16 -23.58
C ALA A 50 -8.29 -19.49 -22.82
N HIS A 51 -8.18 -20.37 -21.84
CA HIS A 51 -9.22 -20.56 -20.86
C HIS A 51 -9.54 -19.18 -20.28
N PRO A 52 -10.81 -18.75 -20.24
CA PRO A 52 -11.18 -17.61 -19.43
C PRO A 52 -10.72 -17.94 -18.01
N HIS A 53 -9.95 -17.05 -17.39
CA HIS A 53 -9.72 -17.12 -15.96
C HIS A 53 -11.12 -17.02 -15.33
N GLU A 54 -11.63 -18.15 -14.84
CA GLU A 54 -12.76 -18.12 -13.92
C GLU A 54 -12.22 -17.44 -12.67
N GLU A 55 -12.48 -16.15 -12.54
CA GLU A 55 -12.27 -15.38 -11.33
C GLU A 55 -13.12 -16.05 -10.24
N HIS A 56 -12.50 -16.89 -9.44
CA HIS A 56 -13.09 -17.34 -8.20
C HIS A 56 -13.11 -16.12 -7.28
N GLU A 57 -14.29 -15.52 -7.09
CA GLU A 57 -14.49 -14.44 -6.13
C GLU A 57 -14.05 -14.90 -4.72
N HIS A 58 -12.81 -14.57 -4.37
CA HIS A 58 -12.29 -14.77 -3.03
C HIS A 58 -12.68 -13.55 -2.19
N HIS A 59 -13.90 -13.57 -1.67
CA HIS A 59 -14.38 -12.48 -0.86
C HIS A 59 -13.72 -12.52 0.52
N HIS A 60 -12.85 -11.55 0.78
CA HIS A 60 -12.21 -11.34 2.07
C HIS A 60 -13.04 -10.38 2.94
N GLU A 61 -13.07 -10.61 4.26
CA GLU A 61 -13.74 -9.71 5.20
C GLU A 61 -12.77 -8.58 5.59
N ALA A 62 -13.23 -7.34 5.46
CA ALA A 62 -12.46 -6.15 5.83
C ALA A 62 -12.30 -6.06 7.36
N PRO A 63 -11.09 -6.21 7.94
CA PRO A 63 -10.91 -6.33 9.39
C PRO A 63 -11.32 -5.10 10.20
N HIS A 64 -11.33 -3.93 9.58
CA HIS A 64 -11.63 -2.65 10.21
C HIS A 64 -12.98 -2.07 9.76
N GLY A 65 -13.76 -2.86 9.01
CA GLY A 65 -15.10 -2.48 8.53
C GLY A 65 -15.08 -1.47 7.37
N GLY A 66 -13.96 -1.37 6.64
CA GLY A 66 -13.82 -0.56 5.44
C GLY A 66 -14.10 -1.31 4.15
N HIS A 67 -13.60 -0.73 3.05
CA HIS A 67 -13.66 -1.32 1.71
C HIS A 67 -12.29 -1.85 1.31
N LEU A 68 -12.25 -3.11 0.89
CA LEU A 68 -11.01 -3.74 0.40
C LEU A 68 -10.77 -3.37 -1.07
N ILE A 69 -9.50 -3.11 -1.35
CA ILE A 69 -8.93 -2.83 -2.66
C ILE A 69 -7.81 -3.83 -2.87
N GLU A 70 -7.92 -4.67 -3.89
CA GLU A 70 -6.89 -5.64 -4.23
C GLU A 70 -5.68 -4.95 -4.89
N LEU A 71 -4.48 -5.39 -4.52
CA LEU A 71 -3.23 -4.80 -4.98
C LEU A 71 -2.34 -5.88 -5.61
N GLY A 72 -1.96 -5.65 -6.88
CA GLY A 72 -0.96 -6.45 -7.56
C GLY A 72 -1.36 -7.91 -7.79
N ASP A 73 -2.54 -8.17 -8.35
CA ASP A 73 -3.04 -9.53 -8.60
C ASP A 73 -3.18 -10.35 -7.30
N HIS A 74 -3.95 -9.80 -6.35
CA HIS A 74 -4.25 -10.38 -5.03
C HIS A 74 -3.03 -10.64 -4.12
N LEU A 75 -1.88 -10.02 -4.38
CA LEU A 75 -0.70 -10.17 -3.53
C LEU A 75 -0.85 -9.46 -2.18
N PHE A 76 -1.57 -8.35 -2.18
CA PHE A 76 -1.84 -7.53 -1.00
C PHE A 76 -3.25 -6.95 -1.10
N ASN A 77 -3.72 -6.39 0.01
CA ASN A 77 -4.96 -5.65 0.04
C ASN A 77 -4.72 -4.28 0.70
N ALA A 78 -5.38 -3.24 0.22
CA ALA A 78 -5.58 -2.02 0.97
C ALA A 78 -7.02 -1.99 1.50
N GLU A 79 -7.22 -1.63 2.76
CA GLU A 79 -8.55 -1.39 3.32
C GLU A 79 -8.72 0.11 3.56
N VAL A 80 -9.71 0.72 2.92
CA VAL A 80 -10.05 2.13 3.09
C VAL A 80 -11.20 2.26 4.08
N VAL A 81 -10.99 3.04 5.15
CA VAL A 81 -11.99 3.31 6.18
C VAL A 81 -12.24 4.81 6.26
N LEU A 82 -13.50 5.21 6.16
CA LEU A 82 -13.94 6.58 6.48
C LEU A 82 -14.46 6.62 7.92
N ASP A 83 -13.62 7.06 8.86
CA ASP A 83 -14.04 7.31 10.25
C ASP A 83 -14.67 8.70 10.35
N LYS A 84 -16.00 8.72 10.26
CA LYS A 84 -16.78 9.97 10.32
C LYS A 84 -16.78 10.62 11.70
N ASP A 85 -16.65 9.85 12.77
CA ASP A 85 -16.64 10.39 14.13
C ASP A 85 -15.33 11.13 14.40
N ALA A 86 -14.22 10.60 13.88
CA ALA A 86 -12.90 11.21 13.98
C ALA A 86 -12.57 12.17 12.84
N GLY A 87 -13.38 12.23 11.78
CA GLY A 87 -13.14 13.04 10.58
C GLY A 87 -11.90 12.60 9.81
N GLN A 88 -11.68 11.29 9.72
CA GLN A 88 -10.45 10.67 9.21
C GLN A 88 -10.71 9.74 8.04
N LEU A 89 -9.79 9.77 7.08
CA LEU A 89 -9.61 8.71 6.11
C LEU A 89 -8.42 7.87 6.56
N ILE A 90 -8.62 6.56 6.64
CA ILE A 90 -7.61 5.61 7.09
C ILE A 90 -7.42 4.59 5.98
N VAL A 91 -6.17 4.28 5.66
CA VAL A 91 -5.80 3.18 4.77
C VAL A 91 -4.96 2.19 5.55
N TYR A 92 -5.41 0.95 5.61
CA TYR A 92 -4.60 -0.17 6.10
C TYR A 92 -4.01 -0.92 4.91
N VAL A 93 -2.75 -1.35 5.01
CA VAL A 93 -2.12 -2.25 4.05
C VAL A 93 -2.03 -3.63 4.69
N LEU A 94 -2.55 -4.62 3.99
CA LEU A 94 -2.77 -5.99 4.47
C LEU A 94 -2.13 -7.00 3.51
N ASP A 95 -1.94 -8.22 4.00
CA ASP A 95 -1.49 -9.36 3.18
C ASP A 95 -2.54 -9.80 2.14
N ALA A 96 -2.19 -10.79 1.33
CA ALA A 96 -3.04 -11.35 0.27
C ALA A 96 -4.43 -11.80 0.74
N HIS A 97 -4.58 -12.15 2.02
CA HIS A 97 -5.85 -12.65 2.57
C HIS A 97 -6.64 -11.58 3.33
N ALA A 98 -6.12 -10.34 3.39
CA ALA A 98 -6.66 -9.25 4.21
C ALA A 98 -6.76 -9.59 5.70
N GLU A 99 -5.90 -10.48 6.22
CA GLU A 99 -5.97 -10.93 7.62
C GLU A 99 -4.89 -10.30 8.49
N ASN A 100 -3.73 -10.00 7.91
CA ASN A 100 -2.57 -9.52 8.64
C ASN A 100 -2.07 -8.19 8.09
N ALA A 101 -1.60 -7.33 8.99
CA ALA A 101 -0.96 -6.07 8.66
C ALA A 101 0.33 -6.29 7.85
N GLN A 102 0.44 -5.59 6.72
CA GLN A 102 1.62 -5.56 5.87
C GLN A 102 2.32 -4.20 6.04
N GLY A 103 3.41 -4.17 6.80
CA GLY A 103 4.20 -2.96 7.01
C GLY A 103 4.88 -2.47 5.72
N VAL A 104 4.84 -1.16 5.51
CA VAL A 104 5.39 -0.47 4.34
C VAL A 104 6.38 0.61 4.77
N ALA A 105 7.53 0.70 4.10
CA ALA A 105 8.58 1.66 4.40
C ALA A 105 8.35 3.03 3.70
N GLN A 106 7.19 3.64 3.94
CA GLN A 106 6.82 4.95 3.41
C GLN A 106 6.38 5.87 4.56
N GLU A 107 6.79 7.14 4.53
CA GLU A 107 6.31 8.14 5.50
C GLU A 107 4.91 8.67 5.13
N GLN A 108 4.50 8.49 3.88
CA GLN A 108 3.25 8.98 3.33
C GLN A 108 2.85 8.16 2.09
N ILE A 109 1.55 7.96 1.90
CA ILE A 109 0.94 7.45 0.66
C ILE A 109 -0.08 8.47 0.13
N GLU A 110 -0.54 8.27 -1.10
CA GLU A 110 -1.58 9.10 -1.72
C GLU A 110 -2.81 8.27 -2.06
N PHE A 111 -3.97 8.84 -1.78
CA PHE A 111 -5.25 8.43 -2.35
C PHE A 111 -5.66 9.46 -3.41
N ALA A 112 -5.61 9.07 -4.68
CA ALA A 112 -6.00 9.91 -5.80
C ALA A 112 -7.53 9.90 -5.94
N VAL A 113 -8.19 10.98 -5.51
CA VAL A 113 -9.65 11.12 -5.60
C VAL A 113 -10.07 11.38 -7.05
N GLU A 114 -11.04 10.61 -7.54
CA GLU A 114 -11.57 10.84 -8.89
C GLU A 114 -12.22 12.23 -9.01
N GLY A 115 -11.75 13.04 -9.96
CA GLY A 115 -12.29 14.39 -10.21
C GLY A 115 -11.97 15.42 -9.11
N GLY A 116 -11.11 15.08 -8.14
CA GLY A 116 -10.74 15.93 -7.02
C GLY A 116 -9.23 16.07 -6.83
N ASP A 117 -8.85 16.72 -5.73
CA ASP A 117 -7.45 16.78 -5.28
C ASP A 117 -7.07 15.47 -4.57
N ALA A 118 -5.81 15.06 -4.70
CA ALA A 118 -5.30 13.89 -3.99
C ALA A 118 -5.26 14.12 -2.47
N ILE A 119 -5.54 13.06 -1.71
CA ILE A 119 -5.44 13.04 -0.25
C ILE A 119 -4.10 12.40 0.13
N ALA A 120 -3.26 13.19 0.79
CA ALA A 120 -2.01 12.73 1.39
C ALA A 120 -2.30 12.05 2.74
N LEU A 121 -1.99 10.76 2.89
CA LEU A 121 -2.12 10.03 4.15
C LEU A 121 -0.75 9.78 4.76
N ALA A 122 -0.54 10.29 5.98
CA ALA A 122 0.71 10.13 6.72
C ALA A 122 0.77 8.76 7.39
N ALA A 123 1.97 8.19 7.46
CA ALA A 123 2.22 6.95 8.20
C ALA A 123 1.82 7.10 9.68
N ASP A 124 1.04 6.15 10.18
CA ASP A 124 0.63 6.05 11.57
C ASP A 124 0.83 4.59 12.06
N PRO A 125 2.09 4.19 12.31
CA PRO A 125 2.46 2.80 12.61
C PRO A 125 1.64 2.17 13.74
N GLN A 126 1.34 0.89 13.59
CA GLN A 126 0.69 0.04 14.58
C GLN A 126 1.72 -0.69 15.44
N GLU A 127 1.30 -1.26 16.57
CA GLU A 127 2.22 -1.99 17.49
C GLU A 127 2.89 -3.19 16.82
N SER A 128 2.22 -3.82 15.85
CA SER A 128 2.75 -4.95 15.08
C SER A 128 3.76 -4.54 13.99
N ASP A 129 3.89 -3.25 13.69
CA ASP A 129 4.77 -2.79 12.63
C ASP A 129 6.25 -2.81 13.07
N ALA A 130 7.12 -3.17 12.12
CA ALA A 130 8.56 -3.07 12.32
C ALA A 130 9.01 -1.60 12.38
N GLU A 131 10.14 -1.33 13.04
CA GLU A 131 10.72 0.01 13.08
C GLU A 131 10.93 0.56 11.66
N GLY A 132 10.47 1.80 11.42
CA GLY A 132 10.53 2.46 10.12
C GLY A 132 9.50 1.99 9.10
N HIS A 133 8.53 1.15 9.50
CA HIS A 133 7.42 0.70 8.66
C HIS A 133 6.09 1.14 9.26
N ALA A 134 5.07 1.28 8.42
CA ALA A 134 3.68 1.47 8.82
C ALA A 134 2.77 0.59 7.96
N SER A 135 1.81 -0.08 8.59
CA SER A 135 0.69 -0.75 7.91
C SER A 135 -0.58 0.08 7.91
N ARG A 136 -0.57 1.25 8.57
CA ARG A 136 -1.71 2.18 8.64
C ARG A 136 -1.26 3.58 8.26
N PHE A 137 -2.09 4.24 7.47
CA PHE A 137 -1.89 5.61 7.00
C PHE A 137 -3.16 6.41 7.24
N THR A 138 -3.03 7.63 7.74
CA THR A 138 -4.19 8.46 8.14
C THR A 138 -4.11 9.86 7.56
N ALA A 139 -5.29 10.42 7.27
CA ALA A 139 -5.45 11.82 6.91
C ALA A 139 -6.69 12.40 7.60
N SER A 140 -6.67 13.69 7.87
CA SER A 140 -7.83 14.47 8.31
C SER A 140 -7.89 15.78 7.54
N GLY A 141 -9.07 16.37 7.44
CA GLY A 141 -9.23 17.71 6.85
C GLY A 141 -10.63 17.95 6.29
N ASP A 142 -10.88 19.18 5.87
CA ASP A 142 -12.20 19.61 5.40
C ASP A 142 -12.71 18.78 4.21
N GLN A 143 -11.81 18.37 3.31
CA GLN A 143 -12.16 17.51 2.17
C GLN A 143 -12.67 16.14 2.60
N ILE A 144 -12.12 15.56 3.69
CA ILE A 144 -12.54 14.27 4.24
C ILE A 144 -13.84 14.42 5.02
N ALA A 145 -13.95 15.50 5.80
CA ALA A 145 -15.17 15.81 6.55
C ALA A 145 -16.39 16.08 5.66
N ALA A 146 -16.17 16.45 4.40
CA ALA A 146 -17.21 16.63 3.40
C ALA A 146 -17.71 15.31 2.76
N ILE A 147 -17.00 14.19 2.95
CA ILE A 147 -17.41 12.89 2.45
C ILE A 147 -18.53 12.36 3.36
N GLU A 148 -19.74 12.27 2.82
CA GLU A 148 -20.90 11.83 3.59
C GLU A 148 -20.91 10.31 3.82
N ASP A 149 -20.44 9.56 2.84
CA ASP A 149 -20.39 8.10 2.87
C ASP A 149 -19.20 7.65 2.02
N ILE A 150 -18.55 6.55 2.41
CA ILE A 150 -17.44 5.97 1.66
C ILE A 150 -17.90 5.47 0.29
N GLU A 151 -19.18 5.13 0.13
CA GLU A 151 -19.80 4.78 -1.17
C GLU A 151 -19.76 5.93 -2.19
N HIS A 152 -19.52 7.17 -1.75
CA HIS A 152 -19.34 8.33 -2.63
C HIS A 152 -17.86 8.65 -2.91
N LEU A 153 -16.94 7.95 -2.25
CA LEU A 153 -15.51 8.11 -2.47
C LEU A 153 -15.07 7.12 -3.55
N HIS A 154 -14.66 7.67 -4.69
CA HIS A 154 -14.02 6.94 -5.78
C HIS A 154 -12.60 7.45 -5.97
N GLY A 155 -11.69 6.56 -6.35
CA GLY A 155 -10.30 6.92 -6.55
C GLY A 155 -9.38 5.72 -6.59
N SER A 156 -8.09 5.96 -6.41
CA SER A 156 -7.09 4.89 -6.31
C SER A 156 -6.10 5.15 -5.19
N VAL A 157 -5.58 4.06 -4.63
CA VAL A 157 -4.48 4.09 -3.68
C VAL A 157 -3.24 3.52 -4.35
N THR A 158 -2.10 4.15 -4.12
CA THR A 158 -0.80 3.63 -4.56
C THR A 158 0.12 3.44 -3.36
N VAL A 159 0.69 2.24 -3.24
CA VAL A 159 1.65 1.87 -2.18
C VAL A 159 2.91 1.27 -2.80
N GLU A 160 4.07 1.49 -2.19
CA GLU A 160 5.33 0.88 -2.60
C GLU A 160 5.76 -0.20 -1.61
N ILE A 161 5.70 -1.46 -2.00
CA ILE A 161 6.07 -2.59 -1.16
C ILE A 161 7.31 -3.23 -1.76
N ASN A 162 8.39 -3.33 -0.98
CA ASN A 162 9.68 -3.88 -1.42
C ASN A 162 10.29 -3.22 -2.68
N GLY A 163 9.99 -1.93 -2.92
CA GLY A 163 10.48 -1.19 -4.08
C GLY A 163 9.65 -1.38 -5.35
N GLU A 164 8.50 -2.06 -5.26
CA GLU A 164 7.53 -2.22 -6.34
C GLU A 164 6.27 -1.42 -6.01
N SER A 165 5.75 -0.67 -6.98
CA SER A 165 4.52 0.10 -6.82
C SER A 165 3.30 -0.75 -7.16
N TYR A 166 2.32 -0.74 -6.27
CA TYR A 166 1.03 -1.38 -6.46
C TYR A 166 -0.06 -0.34 -6.37
N THR A 167 -0.99 -0.38 -7.32
CA THR A 167 -2.15 0.52 -7.37
C THR A 167 -3.41 -0.32 -7.46
N GLY A 168 -4.43 0.09 -6.71
CA GLY A 168 -5.77 -0.46 -6.83
C GLY A 168 -6.81 0.65 -6.73
N GLU A 169 -8.00 0.37 -7.26
CA GLU A 169 -9.09 1.34 -7.38
C GLU A 169 -10.16 1.07 -6.32
N LEU A 170 -10.67 2.14 -5.72
CA LEU A 170 -11.88 2.11 -4.91
C LEU A 170 -13.06 2.40 -5.82
N THR A 171 -13.76 1.34 -6.23
CA THR A 171 -15.01 1.42 -6.99
C THR A 171 -16.12 0.71 -6.22
N HIS A 172 -17.32 1.25 -6.29
CA HIS A 172 -18.51 0.66 -5.67
C HIS A 172 -19.42 0.17 -6.80
N ASP A 173 -19.28 -1.11 -7.16
CA ASP A 173 -20.16 -1.72 -8.15
C ASP A 173 -21.53 -1.98 -7.52
N HIS A 174 -22.51 -1.16 -7.88
CA HIS A 174 -23.90 -1.46 -7.58
C HIS A 174 -24.39 -2.54 -8.55
N ASP A 175 -24.18 -3.81 -8.20
CA ASP A 175 -24.67 -4.92 -8.99
C ASP A 175 -26.19 -4.77 -9.20
N HIS A 176 -26.57 -4.55 -10.46
CA HIS A 176 -27.95 -4.36 -10.87
C HIS A 176 -28.62 -5.73 -10.84
N GLY A 177 -29.27 -6.03 -9.71
CA GLY A 177 -30.05 -7.26 -9.52
C GLY A 177 -30.85 -7.63 -10.77
N HIS A 178 -30.51 -8.80 -11.34
CA HIS A 178 -31.27 -9.39 -12.43
C HIS A 178 -32.69 -9.70 -11.96
N ASP A 179 -33.64 -8.91 -12.45
CA ASP A 179 -35.08 -9.19 -12.34
C ASP A 179 -35.36 -10.52 -13.06
N HIS A 180 -35.80 -11.53 -12.31
CA HIS A 180 -36.18 -12.86 -12.81
C HIS A 180 -37.70 -13.03 -12.84
#